data_AF-A0A925YF68-F1
#
_entry.id   AF-A0A925YF68-F1
#
_cell.length_a   1.000
_cell.length_b   1.000
_cell.length_c   1.000
_cell.angle_alpha   90.00
_cell.angle_beta   90.00
_cell.angle_gamma   90.00
#
_symmetry.space_group_name_H-M   'P 1'
#
loop_
_entity.id
_entity.type
_entity.pdbx_description
1 polymer ?
#
loop_
_entity_poly.entity_id
_entity_poly.type
_entity_poly.pdbx_seq_one_letter_code
_entity_poly.pdbx_strand_id
1 'polypeptide(L)'
;MSAVANEENRPRTRVKERAEEQSSSMDDAQQSAIRMLANDLHRLNQSVMKAVEAGVSVELVRSARHHSGNGNWGDLLIPVIVKTAD
;
A
#
# COMPACT_ATOMS: atom_id res chain seq x y z
N MET A 1 -17.02 -37.20 7.52
CA MET A 1 -16.23 -36.39 8.49
C MET A 1 -16.11 -34.99 7.94
N SER A 2 -16.54 -34.01 8.73
CA SER A 2 -17.09 -32.72 8.30
C SER A 2 -16.02 -31.65 8.02
N ALA A 3 -15.98 -31.13 6.80
CA ALA A 3 -15.21 -29.94 6.44
C ALA A 3 -15.85 -28.62 6.94
N VAL A 4 -16.97 -28.70 7.67
CA VAL A 4 -17.77 -27.55 8.12
C VAL A 4 -17.28 -26.99 9.48
N ALA A 5 -16.39 -27.70 10.19
CA ALA A 5 -16.00 -27.34 11.56
C ALA A 5 -14.93 -26.24 11.67
N ASN A 6 -14.41 -25.69 10.56
CA ASN A 6 -13.23 -24.82 10.58
C ASN A 6 -13.48 -23.37 10.11
N GLU A 7 -14.73 -22.99 9.83
CA GLU A 7 -15.09 -21.58 9.51
C GLU A 7 -15.34 -20.74 10.77
N GLU A 8 -15.78 -21.34 11.88
CA GLU A 8 -16.14 -20.62 13.12
C GLU A 8 -14.96 -20.00 13.87
N ASN A 9 -13.73 -20.43 13.58
CA ASN A 9 -12.53 -19.95 14.28
C ASN A 9 -11.72 -18.92 13.46
N ARG A 10 -12.25 -18.38 12.36
CA ARG A 10 -11.60 -17.25 11.69
C ARG A 10 -11.84 -15.99 12.53
N PRO A 11 -10.80 -15.28 12.97
CA PRO A 11 -10.98 -14.02 13.69
C PRO A 11 -11.84 -13.11 12.82
N ARG A 12 -12.99 -12.66 13.35
CA ARG A 12 -13.87 -11.69 12.69
C ARG A 12 -13.15 -10.35 12.65
N THR A 13 -12.28 -10.19 11.65
CA THR A 13 -11.55 -8.95 11.44
C THR A 13 -12.57 -7.92 10.97
N ARG A 14 -12.92 -6.98 11.85
CA ARG A 14 -13.81 -5.83 11.58
C ARG A 14 -13.13 -4.81 10.66
N VAL A 15 -12.58 -5.26 9.52
CA VAL A 15 -11.78 -4.43 8.61
C VAL A 15 -12.61 -3.27 8.08
N LYS A 16 -13.86 -3.55 7.70
CA LYS A 16 -14.79 -2.56 7.16
C LYS A 16 -15.18 -1.51 8.21
N GLU A 17 -15.65 -1.94 9.38
CA GLU A 17 -16.05 -1.03 10.47
C GLU A 17 -14.86 -0.16 10.94
N ARG A 18 -13.65 -0.74 11.06
CA ARG A 18 -12.44 0.04 11.42
C ARG A 18 -12.06 1.06 10.34
N ALA A 19 -12.22 0.71 9.07
CA ALA A 19 -11.98 1.64 7.97
C ALA A 19 -13.01 2.78 7.96
N GLU A 20 -14.28 2.49 8.25
CA GLU A 20 -15.37 3.45 8.34
C GLU A 20 -15.21 4.39 9.55
N GLU A 21 -14.90 3.84 10.74
CA GLU A 21 -14.59 4.61 11.96
C GLU A 21 -13.37 5.52 11.76
N GLN A 22 -12.28 5.02 11.16
CA GLN A 22 -11.13 5.86 10.84
C GLN A 22 -11.47 6.96 9.83
N SER A 23 -12.26 6.64 8.79
CA SER A 23 -12.66 7.63 7.79
C SER A 23 -13.54 8.74 8.37
N SER A 24 -14.42 8.43 9.34
CA SER A 24 -15.31 9.40 9.98
C SER A 24 -14.61 10.30 11.00
N SER A 25 -13.41 9.91 11.46
CA SER A 25 -12.54 10.73 12.30
C SER A 25 -11.60 11.67 11.53
N MET A 26 -11.48 11.49 10.22
CA MET A 26 -10.58 12.26 9.36
C MET A 26 -11.27 13.47 8.77
N ASP A 27 -10.56 14.60 8.74
CA ASP A 27 -11.04 15.78 8.02
C ASP A 27 -10.99 15.58 6.49
N ASP A 28 -11.69 16.44 5.76
CA ASP A 28 -11.79 16.34 4.30
C ASP A 28 -10.43 16.44 3.60
N ALA A 29 -9.49 17.20 4.17
CA ALA A 29 -8.15 17.35 3.62
C ALA A 29 -7.34 16.05 3.76
N GLN A 30 -7.42 15.40 4.92
CA GLN A 30 -6.83 14.08 5.18
C GLN A 30 -7.42 13.02 4.25
N GLN A 31 -8.75 12.98 4.09
CA GLN A 31 -9.39 12.05 3.17
C GLN A 31 -8.94 12.28 1.71
N SER A 32 -8.85 13.55 1.29
CA SER A 32 -8.35 13.91 -0.04
C SER A 32 -6.91 13.47 -0.24
N ALA A 33 -6.02 13.72 0.73
CA ALA A 33 -4.63 13.29 0.69
C ALA A 33 -4.48 11.77 0.56
N ILE A 34 -5.29 10.99 1.30
CA ILE A 34 -5.30 9.53 1.21
C ILE A 34 -5.75 9.05 -0.17
N ARG A 35 -6.80 9.66 -0.74
CA ARG A 35 -7.27 9.32 -2.09
C ARG A 35 -6.21 9.62 -3.15
N MET A 36 -5.53 10.77 -3.06
CA MET A 36 -4.43 11.11 -3.95
C MET A 36 -3.29 10.10 -3.85
N LEU A 37 -2.85 9.78 -2.62
CA LEU A 37 -1.79 8.79 -2.39
C LEU A 37 -2.15 7.42 -2.97
N ALA A 38 -3.38 6.95 -2.79
CA ALA A 38 -3.84 5.67 -3.34
C ALA A 38 -3.81 5.66 -4.88
N ASN A 39 -4.23 6.76 -5.51
CA ASN A 39 -4.19 6.92 -6.96
C ASN A 39 -2.75 6.92 -7.49
N ASP A 40 -1.84 7.63 -6.82
CA ASP A 40 -0.44 7.70 -7.22
C ASP A 40 0.27 6.37 -7.03
N LEU A 41 -0.02 5.64 -5.95
CA LEU A 41 0.48 4.28 -5.75
C LEU A 41 -0.01 3.33 -6.84
N HIS A 42 -1.28 3.42 -7.23
CA HIS A 42 -1.80 2.62 -8.33
C HIS A 42 -1.08 2.93 -9.65
N ARG A 43 -0.85 4.21 -9.94
CA ARG A 43 -0.07 4.64 -11.13
C ARG A 43 1.37 4.14 -11.09
N LEU A 44 2.02 4.21 -9.93
CA LEU A 44 3.37 3.67 -9.74
C LEU A 44 3.40 2.16 -10.03
N ASN A 45 2.44 1.40 -9.51
CA ASN A 45 2.34 -0.04 -9.78
C ASN A 45 2.18 -0.33 -11.28
N GLN A 46 1.37 0.46 -12.00
CA GLN A 46 1.25 0.34 -13.46
C GLN A 46 2.58 0.63 -14.18
N SER A 47 3.33 1.64 -13.75
CA SER A 47 4.66 1.95 -14.30
C SER A 47 5.68 0.84 -14.03
N VAL A 48 5.63 0.22 -12.84
CA VAL A 48 6.47 -0.94 -12.49
C VAL A 48 6.17 -2.10 -13.43
N MET A 49 4.89 -2.43 -13.64
CA MET A 49 4.50 -3.53 -14.55
C MET A 49 5.03 -3.29 -15.97
N LYS A 50 4.90 -2.07 -16.50
CA LYS A 50 5.43 -1.73 -17.83
C LYS A 50 6.96 -1.87 -17.92
N ALA A 51 7.69 -1.48 -16.88
CA ALA A 51 9.14 -1.64 -16.84
C ALA A 51 9.53 -3.13 -16.84
N VAL A 52 8.78 -3.96 -16.11
CA VAL A 52 8.97 -5.42 -16.11
C VAL A 52 8.66 -6.03 -17.48
N GLU A 53 7.57 -5.62 -18.12
CA GLU A 53 7.23 -6.03 -19.49
C GLU A 53 8.30 -5.60 -20.52
N ALA A 54 9.00 -4.50 -20.26
CA ALA A 54 10.13 -4.05 -21.06
C ALA A 54 11.46 -4.79 -20.77
N GLY A 55 11.45 -5.77 -19.87
CA GLY A 55 12.58 -6.68 -19.62
C GLY A 55 13.55 -6.25 -18.51
N VAL A 56 13.12 -5.38 -17.58
CA VAL A 56 13.93 -5.04 -16.39
C VAL A 56 13.23 -5.44 -15.09
N SER A 57 14.00 -5.87 -14.10
CA SER A 57 13.51 -6.05 -12.73
C SER A 57 13.46 -4.71 -12.01
N VAL A 58 12.44 -4.50 -11.19
CA VAL A 58 12.25 -3.29 -10.38
C VAL A 58 12.05 -3.65 -8.92
N GLU A 59 12.87 -3.09 -8.05
CA GLU A 59 12.72 -3.18 -6.60
C GLU A 59 12.48 -1.78 -6.02
N LEU A 60 11.48 -1.62 -5.15
CA LEU A 60 11.27 -0.36 -4.43
C LEU A 60 11.96 -0.43 -3.07
N VAL A 61 13.01 0.36 -2.90
CA VAL A 61 13.80 0.42 -1.67
C VAL A 61 13.45 1.69 -0.91
N ARG A 62 13.28 1.59 0.41
CA ARG A 62 13.11 2.77 1.26
C ARG A 62 14.44 3.52 1.38
N SER A 63 14.49 4.75 0.85
CA SER A 63 15.67 5.62 0.94
C SER A 63 15.67 6.48 2.19
N ALA A 64 14.49 6.90 2.62
CA ALA A 64 14.30 7.77 3.77
C ALA A 64 12.90 7.60 4.38
N ARG A 65 12.70 8.24 5.52
CA ARG A 65 11.38 8.40 6.13
C ARG A 65 11.12 9.88 6.35
N HIS A 66 10.01 10.37 5.80
CA HIS A 66 9.54 11.70 6.10
C HIS A 66 8.81 11.69 7.44
N HIS A 67 9.13 12.64 8.31
CA HIS A 67 8.46 12.85 9.58
C HIS A 67 7.86 14.26 9.58
N SER A 68 6.58 14.38 9.96
CA SER A 68 5.90 15.69 10.00
C SER A 68 6.23 16.51 11.24
N GLY A 69 6.96 15.93 12.21
CA GLY A 69 7.23 16.54 13.53
C GLY A 69 6.12 16.31 14.56
N ASN A 70 4.90 15.94 14.14
CA ASN A 70 3.73 15.75 15.01
C ASN A 70 3.38 14.27 15.24
N GLY A 71 4.35 13.36 15.09
CA GLY A 71 4.17 11.92 15.27
C GLY A 71 3.78 11.14 14.01
N ASN A 72 3.38 11.82 12.93
CA ASN A 72 3.09 11.17 11.64
C ASN A 72 4.36 10.99 10.81
N TRP A 73 4.43 9.89 10.07
CA TRP A 73 5.56 9.57 9.20
C TRP A 73 5.14 8.77 7.97
N GLY A 74 5.98 8.80 6.94
CA GLY A 74 5.77 8.05 5.70
C GLY A 74 7.09 7.70 5.02
N ASP A 75 7.13 6.58 4.31
CA ASP A 75 8.33 6.11 3.64
C ASP A 75 8.51 6.77 2.28
N LEU A 76 9.74 7.18 1.99
CA LEU A 76 10.15 7.64 0.67
C LEU A 76 10.88 6.50 -0.02
N LEU A 77 10.36 6.09 -1.18
CA LEU A 77 10.84 4.96 -1.94
C LEU A 77 11.66 5.45 -3.14
N ILE A 78 12.72 4.72 -3.47
CA ILE A 78 13.45 4.84 -4.73
C ILE A 78 13.37 3.51 -5.48
N PRO A 79 13.20 3.52 -6.81
CA PRO A 79 13.29 2.31 -7.61
C PRO A 79 14.77 1.96 -7.85
N VAL A 80 15.13 0.71 -7.57
CA VAL A 80 16.36 0.06 -8.01
C VAL A 80 16.02 -0.78 -9.23
N ILE A 81 16.69 -0.51 -10.35
CA ILE A 81 16.43 -1.16 -11.64
C ILE A 81 17.59 -2.10 -11.96
N VAL A 82 17.27 -3.36 -12.22
CA VAL A 82 18.26 -4.39 -12.55
C VAL A 82 17.89 -5.03 -13.88
N LYS A 83 18.82 -5.06 -14.82
CA LYS A 83 18.70 -5.89 -16.02
C LYS A 83 19.31 -7.26 -15.72
N THR A 84 18.53 -8.33 -15.81
CA THR A 84 19.08 -9.70 -15.79
C THR A 84 19.93 -9.87 -17.06
N ALA A 85 21.15 -10.40 -16.92
CA ALA A 85 21.98 -10.71 -18.08
C ALA A 85 21.29 -11.79 -18.93
N ASP A 86 21.39 -11.65 -20.26
CA ASP A 86 20.86 -12.60 -21.24
C ASP A 86 21.53 -13.99 -21.09
#